data_AF-A0A1Q2M5U3-F1
#
_entry.id   AF-A0A1Q2M5U3-F1
#
_cell.length_a   1.000
_cell.length_b   1.000
_cell.length_c   1.000
_cell.angle_alpha   90.00
_cell.angle_beta   90.00
_cell.angle_gamma   90.00
#
_symmetry.space_group_name_H-M   'P 1'
#
loop_
_entity.id
_entity.type
_entity.pdbx_description
1 polymer ?
#
loop_
_entity_poly.entity_id
_entity_poly.type
_entity_poly.pdbx_seq_one_letter_code
_entity_poly.pdbx_strand_id
1 'polypeptide(L)'
;MPQDKQVLQVYSRYDLAGADKITVAPPLDHTGFSAATIGFISSHGAMPVNNYAYLSRSVTWRLNRQDPWQTQVINPGIQRQLRFPLHSYLYIQSREIRHEIIFRPRDMATWSGNSFDAWLTLDDPLKSKLRNQAQAFLQSRNPLAVDQKVIEPQATEVTFLKLTSTGFLPLEDNESIPMGALLIGYRARFPVNGLPQNVEVDWDLFSAFEERVPSLIQDPAGPFPTQLTPTIPTLEWQNFLTSYDEPTVRPVTLDRQRLTLSGKGLGALVAFAVLGVCIFRFRNTQDHVMALATPALGIVLSVALAMQSSLAIPLPAPASPDNERFSEIIYSLLSEIPDAYLEQESKEFEHSLSQLVSEQALKTTQDALEPIFRPLTITGDRGYVSEISHLRIEALEQTSSGPRQTYRALCTWQARNEGPFWGHSDRKLLDIRAMLDLEEHEGTWKIAGFTPITMRESLEPQKAWRQDTQPSNRPTETGSTANATPSQ
;
A
#
# COMPACT_ATOMS: atom_id res chain seq x y z
N MET A 1 23.81 9.01 12.10
CA MET A 1 24.93 8.61 12.99
C MET A 1 24.45 8.74 14.44
N PRO A 2 24.72 7.79 15.34
CA PRO A 2 24.22 7.87 16.71
C PRO A 2 24.89 9.05 17.44
N GLN A 3 24.10 9.94 18.05
CA GLN A 3 24.58 11.00 18.96
C GLN A 3 24.85 10.47 20.39
N ASP A 4 25.05 9.16 20.52
CA ASP A 4 25.21 8.50 21.81
C ASP A 4 26.60 8.81 22.40
N LYS A 5 26.61 9.30 23.65
CA LYS A 5 27.82 9.65 24.41
C LYS A 5 28.71 8.43 24.73
N GLN A 6 28.24 7.21 24.46
CA GLN A 6 29.01 5.97 24.65
C GLN A 6 29.87 5.58 23.45
N VAL A 7 29.82 6.31 22.33
CA VAL A 7 30.58 6.00 21.11
C VAL A 7 31.85 6.86 21.03
N LEU A 8 33.02 6.22 21.14
CA LEU A 8 34.31 6.86 20.84
C LEU A 8 34.51 6.89 19.32
N GLN A 9 34.65 8.10 18.75
CA GLN A 9 34.93 8.29 17.34
C GLN A 9 36.42 8.55 17.12
N VAL A 10 37.04 7.75 16.26
CA VAL A 10 38.44 7.90 15.86
C VAL A 10 38.49 8.06 14.35
N TYR A 11 39.15 9.13 13.88
CA TYR A 11 39.39 9.37 12.47
C TYR A 11 40.87 9.12 12.18
N SER A 12 41.16 8.33 11.16
CA SER A 12 42.52 8.06 10.70
C SER A 12 42.56 8.14 9.19
N ARG A 13 43.61 8.76 8.64
CA ARG A 13 43.82 8.92 7.20
C ARG A 13 45.17 8.32 6.85
N TYR A 14 45.18 7.51 5.78
CA TYR A 14 46.37 6.85 5.27
C TYR A 14 46.51 7.19 3.79
N ASP A 15 47.69 7.63 3.37
CA ASP A 15 48.00 7.85 1.95
C ASP A 15 48.42 6.52 1.32
N LEU A 16 47.44 5.81 0.75
CA LEU A 16 47.64 4.50 0.14
C LEU A 16 47.84 4.66 -1.37
N ALA A 17 49.02 5.12 -1.77
CA ALA A 17 49.38 5.21 -3.19
C ALA A 17 49.57 3.79 -3.78
N GLY A 18 48.86 3.48 -4.86
CA GLY A 18 49.11 2.25 -5.62
C GLY A 18 48.60 0.94 -4.98
N ALA A 19 47.81 1.00 -3.90
CA ALA A 19 47.19 -0.20 -3.32
C ALA A 19 45.98 -0.70 -4.15
N ASP A 20 45.94 -2.00 -4.46
CA ASP A 20 44.77 -2.68 -5.05
C ASP A 20 44.02 -3.55 -4.02
N LYS A 21 44.65 -3.76 -2.86
CA LYS A 21 44.08 -4.47 -1.73
C LYS A 21 44.38 -3.71 -0.45
N ILE A 22 43.40 -3.65 0.44
CA ILE A 22 43.55 -3.08 1.78
C ILE A 22 43.10 -4.15 2.75
N THR A 23 43.89 -4.43 3.78
CA THR A 23 43.49 -5.31 4.88
C THR A 23 43.47 -4.51 6.16
N VAL A 24 42.35 -4.54 6.86
CA VAL A 24 42.19 -3.93 8.19
C VAL A 24 42.00 -5.06 9.19
N ALA A 25 42.84 -5.08 10.21
CA ALA A 25 42.75 -6.01 11.32
C ALA A 25 42.27 -5.26 12.57
N PRO A 26 41.23 -5.74 13.28
CA PRO A 26 40.90 -5.22 14.60
C PRO A 26 42.00 -5.64 15.61
N PRO A 27 42.07 -5.04 16.80
CA PRO A 27 42.84 -5.60 17.91
C PRO A 27 42.39 -7.04 18.16
N LEU A 28 43.28 -8.02 18.08
CA LEU A 28 42.94 -9.43 18.22
C LEU A 28 43.25 -9.93 19.64
N ASP A 29 42.40 -10.80 20.16
CA ASP A 29 42.68 -11.57 21.36
C ASP A 29 43.54 -12.81 21.05
N HIS A 30 43.82 -13.62 22.08
CA HIS A 30 44.60 -14.86 21.96
C HIS A 30 43.93 -15.93 21.09
N THR A 31 42.64 -15.78 20.76
CA THR A 31 41.87 -16.68 19.89
C THR A 31 41.80 -16.21 18.44
N GLY A 32 42.39 -15.04 18.13
CA GLY A 32 42.41 -14.47 16.79
C GLY A 32 41.11 -13.77 16.40
N PHE A 33 40.24 -13.48 17.37
CA PHE A 33 39.02 -12.70 17.21
C PHE A 33 39.22 -11.29 17.75
N SER A 34 38.35 -10.36 17.34
CA SER A 34 38.39 -8.99 17.83
C SER A 34 38.23 -8.93 19.35
N ALA A 35 39.19 -8.30 20.03
CA ALA A 35 39.18 -8.05 21.47
C ALA A 35 38.14 -6.99 21.88
N ALA A 36 37.50 -6.32 20.91
CA ALA A 36 36.44 -5.34 21.12
C ALA A 36 35.34 -5.46 20.06
N THR A 37 34.12 -5.06 20.40
CA THR A 37 33.01 -4.98 19.43
C THR A 37 33.17 -3.75 18.56
N ILE A 38 33.60 -3.92 17.31
CA ILE A 38 33.82 -2.84 16.35
C ILE A 38 32.85 -3.01 15.18
N GLY A 39 31.86 -2.14 15.08
CA GLY A 39 30.98 -2.04 13.92
C GLY A 39 31.60 -1.16 12.84
N PHE A 40 31.40 -1.49 11.56
CA PHE A 40 31.91 -0.69 10.45
C PHE A 40 30.99 -0.71 9.23
N ILE A 41 31.12 0.36 8.44
CA ILE A 41 30.66 0.50 7.07
C ILE A 41 31.85 0.98 6.24
N SER A 42 31.90 0.68 4.96
CA SER A 42 32.94 1.19 4.08
C SER A 42 32.36 1.65 2.74
N SER A 43 33.00 2.66 2.17
CA SER A 43 32.68 3.19 0.85
C SER A 43 33.95 3.35 0.01
N HIS A 44 33.81 3.26 -1.31
CA HIS A 44 34.84 3.65 -2.28
C HIS A 44 34.34 4.89 -3.03
N GLY A 45 34.86 6.06 -2.67
CA GLY A 45 34.23 7.33 -3.05
C GLY A 45 32.81 7.43 -2.44
N ALA A 46 31.82 7.76 -3.28
CA ALA A 46 30.42 7.82 -2.88
C ALA A 46 29.71 6.45 -2.91
N MET A 47 30.38 5.37 -3.31
CA MET A 47 29.76 4.05 -3.46
C MET A 47 29.92 3.19 -2.20
N PRO A 48 28.84 2.74 -1.55
CA PRO A 48 28.92 1.76 -0.47
C PRO A 48 29.51 0.43 -0.95
N VAL A 49 30.42 -0.14 -0.16
CA VAL A 49 31.05 -1.44 -0.46
C VAL A 49 30.42 -2.55 0.39
N ASN A 50 30.01 -2.24 1.62
CA ASN A 50 29.30 -3.17 2.51
C ASN A 50 28.20 -2.48 3.32
N ASN A 51 27.21 -3.27 3.72
CA ASN A 51 26.27 -2.88 4.77
C ASN A 51 26.95 -2.95 6.15
N TYR A 52 26.31 -2.40 7.18
CA TYR A 52 26.84 -2.47 8.54
C TYR A 52 27.22 -3.90 8.92
N ALA A 53 28.47 -4.07 9.37
CA ALA A 53 29.02 -5.35 9.76
C ALA A 53 29.92 -5.19 10.98
N TYR A 54 30.20 -6.29 11.68
CA TYR A 54 31.18 -6.33 12.76
C TYR A 54 32.54 -6.79 12.25
N LEU A 55 33.57 -6.02 12.57
CA LEU A 55 34.97 -6.34 12.31
C LEU A 55 35.43 -7.37 13.34
N SER A 56 34.95 -8.61 13.23
CA SER A 56 35.26 -9.72 14.14
C SER A 56 36.66 -10.33 13.93
N ARG A 57 37.25 -10.07 12.76
CA ARG A 57 38.55 -10.58 12.29
C ARG A 57 39.10 -9.63 11.23
N SER A 58 40.31 -9.90 10.74
CA SER A 58 40.86 -9.16 9.60
C SER A 58 39.95 -9.26 8.37
N VAL A 59 39.67 -8.10 7.76
CA VAL A 59 38.86 -7.98 6.55
C VAL A 59 39.71 -7.36 5.45
N THR A 60 39.62 -7.92 4.24
CA THR A 60 40.34 -7.44 3.07
C THR A 60 39.37 -6.90 2.03
N TRP A 61 39.66 -5.72 1.51
CA TRP A 61 38.99 -5.12 0.36
C TRP A 61 39.86 -5.31 -0.88
N ARG A 62 39.23 -5.63 -2.01
CA ARG A 62 39.81 -5.55 -3.35
C ARG A 62 39.26 -4.31 -4.02
N LEU A 63 40.13 -3.33 -4.27
CA LEU A 63 39.75 -2.06 -4.87
C LEU A 63 39.70 -2.19 -6.39
N ASN A 64 38.71 -1.55 -7.01
CA ASN A 64 38.69 -1.34 -8.45
C ASN A 64 38.83 0.17 -8.73
N ARG A 65 39.98 0.58 -9.27
CA ARG A 65 40.30 1.99 -9.51
C ARG A 65 39.52 2.59 -10.68
N GLN A 66 39.02 1.78 -11.59
CA GLN A 66 38.28 2.24 -12.76
C GLN A 66 36.80 2.40 -12.48
N ASP A 67 36.23 1.58 -11.58
CA ASP A 67 34.81 1.60 -11.25
C ASP A 67 34.60 1.23 -9.76
N PRO A 68 34.21 2.20 -8.90
CA PRO A 68 34.05 1.95 -7.48
C PRO A 68 32.92 0.96 -7.16
N TRP A 69 31.96 0.74 -8.06
CA TRP A 69 30.92 -0.29 -7.91
C TRP A 69 31.50 -1.70 -7.82
N GLN A 70 32.66 -1.92 -8.44
CA GLN A 70 33.33 -3.22 -8.53
C GLN A 70 34.31 -3.46 -7.37
N THR A 71 34.47 -2.49 -6.46
CA THR A 71 35.20 -2.73 -5.21
C THR A 71 34.41 -3.69 -4.33
N GLN A 72 35.08 -4.70 -3.78
CA GLN A 72 34.44 -5.78 -3.03
C GLN A 72 35.22 -6.13 -1.76
N VAL A 73 34.50 -6.54 -0.72
CA VAL A 73 35.09 -7.23 0.43
C VAL A 73 35.34 -8.69 0.07
N ILE A 74 36.55 -9.19 0.34
CA ILE A 74 36.93 -10.60 0.20
C ILE A 74 36.37 -11.40 1.40
N ASN A 75 35.07 -11.26 1.63
CA ASN A 75 34.29 -12.03 2.59
C ASN A 75 32.82 -12.00 2.14
N PRO A 76 32.23 -13.14 1.74
CA PRO A 76 30.86 -13.17 1.24
C PRO A 76 29.83 -12.73 2.29
N GLY A 77 30.13 -12.90 3.59
CA GLY A 77 29.23 -12.49 4.68
C GLY A 77 29.22 -10.98 4.96
N ILE A 78 30.05 -10.18 4.30
CA ILE A 78 30.18 -8.73 4.52
C ILE A 78 30.01 -7.95 3.20
N GLN A 79 29.23 -8.50 2.27
CA GLN A 79 28.93 -7.81 1.01
C GLN A 79 27.77 -6.82 1.18
N ARG A 80 27.69 -5.82 0.30
CA ARG A 80 26.47 -5.03 0.16
C ARG A 80 25.32 -5.92 -0.32
N GLN A 81 24.11 -5.67 0.19
CA GLN A 81 22.92 -6.44 -0.22
C GLN A 81 22.56 -6.18 -1.69
N LEU A 82 22.58 -4.91 -2.12
CA LEU A 82 22.27 -4.51 -3.49
C LEU A 82 23.54 -4.54 -4.35
N ARG A 83 23.96 -5.75 -4.72
CA ARG A 83 25.18 -5.97 -5.52
C ARG A 83 24.97 -5.74 -7.02
N PHE A 84 23.78 -6.05 -7.51
CA PHE A 84 23.40 -5.91 -8.92
C PHE A 84 23.00 -4.45 -9.19
N PRO A 85 23.57 -3.80 -10.20
CA PRO A 85 23.21 -2.43 -10.58
C PRO A 85 21.94 -2.35 -11.42
N LEU A 86 21.55 -3.47 -12.04
CA LEU A 86 20.40 -3.59 -12.93
C LEU A 86 19.27 -4.34 -12.21
N HIS A 87 18.11 -3.71 -12.07
CA HIS A 87 16.91 -4.30 -11.46
C HIS A 87 15.66 -3.94 -12.25
N SER A 88 14.65 -4.81 -12.16
CA SER A 88 13.32 -4.58 -12.74
C SER A 88 12.24 -4.76 -11.67
N TYR A 89 11.26 -3.88 -11.62
CA TYR A 89 10.16 -3.93 -10.68
C TYR A 89 8.85 -3.74 -11.43
N LEU A 90 7.89 -4.64 -11.22
CA LEU A 90 6.58 -4.60 -11.83
C LEU A 90 5.52 -4.51 -10.73
N TYR A 91 4.82 -3.38 -10.64
CA TYR A 91 3.72 -3.21 -9.70
C TYR A 91 2.40 -3.30 -10.46
N ILE A 92 1.49 -4.10 -9.93
CA ILE A 92 0.20 -4.40 -10.56
C ILE A 92 -0.88 -3.95 -9.59
N GLN A 93 -1.61 -2.92 -9.99
CA GLN A 93 -2.71 -2.34 -9.23
C GLN A 93 -3.96 -2.25 -10.10
N SER A 94 -5.09 -2.03 -9.44
CA SER A 94 -6.44 -1.91 -10.00
C SER A 94 -6.59 -0.85 -11.09
N ARG A 95 -5.86 0.27 -10.99
CA ARG A 95 -5.95 1.41 -11.94
C ARG A 95 -4.63 1.72 -12.66
N GLU A 96 -3.54 1.08 -12.25
CA GLU A 96 -2.21 1.34 -12.77
C GLU A 96 -1.37 0.07 -12.76
N ILE A 97 -0.66 -0.17 -13.86
CA ILE A 97 0.52 -1.01 -13.88
C ILE A 97 1.73 -0.09 -13.97
N ARG A 98 2.76 -0.39 -13.19
CA ARG A 98 3.99 0.38 -13.19
C ARG A 98 5.18 -0.52 -13.40
N HIS A 99 5.99 -0.19 -14.40
CA HIS A 99 7.28 -0.84 -14.63
C HIS A 99 8.41 0.13 -14.27
N GLU A 100 9.28 -0.32 -13.39
CA GLU A 100 10.39 0.44 -12.84
C GLU A 100 11.70 -0.29 -13.13
N ILE A 101 12.68 0.41 -13.69
CA ILE A 101 14.01 -0.11 -13.98
C ILE A 101 15.07 0.72 -13.27
N ILE A 102 16.02 0.07 -12.59
CA ILE A 102 17.22 0.72 -12.06
C ILE A 102 18.41 0.21 -12.85
N PHE A 103 19.29 1.10 -13.28
CA PHE A 103 20.52 0.78 -14.00
C PHE A 103 21.60 1.83 -13.75
N ARG A 104 22.85 1.57 -14.17
CA ARG A 104 23.93 2.56 -14.09
C ARG A 104 24.11 3.29 -15.42
N PRO A 105 24.68 4.51 -15.39
CA PRO A 105 25.14 5.18 -16.61
C PRO A 105 26.09 4.32 -17.45
N ARG A 106 26.87 3.42 -16.82
CA ARG A 106 27.73 2.45 -17.50
C ARG A 106 26.95 1.50 -18.41
N ASP A 107 25.78 1.04 -17.98
CA ASP A 107 24.95 0.11 -18.73
C ASP A 107 24.39 0.83 -19.96
N MET A 108 23.90 2.06 -19.78
CA MET A 108 23.46 2.91 -20.89
C MET A 108 24.58 3.26 -21.87
N ALA A 109 25.78 3.56 -21.37
CA ALA A 109 26.94 3.81 -22.22
C ALA A 109 27.26 2.56 -23.08
N THR A 110 27.13 1.37 -22.50
CA THR A 110 27.30 0.10 -23.23
C THR A 110 26.23 -0.07 -24.31
N TRP A 111 24.95 0.14 -23.98
CA TRP A 111 23.86 0.00 -24.95
C TRP A 111 23.89 1.03 -26.09
N SER A 112 24.47 2.20 -25.84
CA SER A 112 24.56 3.31 -26.81
C SER A 112 25.93 3.44 -27.50
N GLY A 113 26.91 2.60 -27.15
CA GLY A 113 28.28 2.67 -27.67
C GLY A 113 29.07 3.90 -27.21
N ASN A 114 28.66 4.54 -26.11
CA ASN A 114 29.34 5.71 -25.53
C ASN A 114 30.42 5.30 -24.54
N SER A 115 31.36 6.21 -24.27
CA SER A 115 32.36 6.04 -23.20
C SER A 115 31.76 6.26 -21.81
N PHE A 116 32.30 5.56 -20.81
CA PHE A 116 31.94 5.72 -19.40
C PHE A 116 33.19 6.03 -18.58
N ASP A 117 33.12 7.07 -17.75
CA ASP A 117 34.12 7.41 -16.74
C ASP A 117 33.44 7.45 -15.37
N ALA A 118 33.79 6.50 -14.50
CA ALA A 118 33.17 6.35 -13.19
C ALA A 118 33.45 7.52 -12.24
N TRP A 119 34.51 8.29 -12.48
CA TRP A 119 34.93 9.38 -11.59
C TRP A 119 34.50 10.76 -12.10
N LEU A 120 33.87 10.82 -13.27
CA LEU A 120 33.30 12.05 -13.80
C LEU A 120 32.17 12.52 -12.87
N THR A 121 32.37 13.66 -12.23
CA THR A 121 31.36 14.32 -11.41
C THR A 121 30.32 14.97 -12.31
N LEU A 122 29.04 14.73 -12.01
CA LEU A 122 27.93 15.26 -12.79
C LEU A 122 27.58 16.68 -12.35
N ASP A 123 27.63 17.62 -13.30
CA ASP A 123 27.03 18.95 -13.18
C ASP A 123 25.60 18.97 -13.76
N ASP A 124 24.86 20.05 -13.56
CA ASP A 124 23.46 20.15 -13.98
C ASP A 124 23.24 20.00 -15.50
N PRO A 125 24.10 20.57 -16.38
CA PRO A 125 24.01 20.32 -17.82
C PRO A 125 24.18 18.84 -18.18
N LEU A 126 25.16 18.15 -17.59
CA LEU A 126 25.40 16.74 -17.88
C LEU A 126 24.29 15.84 -17.31
N LYS A 127 23.78 16.15 -16.10
CA LYS A 127 22.58 15.51 -15.53
C LYS A 127 21.40 15.61 -16.48
N SER A 128 21.13 16.81 -17.02
CA SER A 128 20.01 17.05 -17.93
C SER A 128 20.16 16.29 -19.25
N LYS A 129 21.38 16.28 -19.82
CA LYS A 129 21.69 15.50 -21.03
C LYS A 129 21.48 14.00 -20.78
N LEU A 130 22.00 13.48 -19.68
CA LEU A 130 21.89 12.07 -19.31
C LEU A 130 20.44 11.65 -19.10
N ARG A 131 19.63 12.50 -18.46
CA ARG A 131 18.19 12.28 -18.26
C ARG A 131 17.46 12.15 -19.59
N ASN A 132 17.67 13.10 -20.51
CA ASN A 132 17.02 13.09 -21.83
C ASN A 132 17.44 11.88 -22.66
N GLN A 133 18.72 11.48 -22.59
CA GLN A 133 19.21 10.28 -23.26
C GLN A 133 18.57 9.01 -22.71
N ALA A 134 18.51 8.86 -21.39
CA ALA A 134 17.87 7.72 -20.74
C ALA A 134 16.38 7.63 -21.09
N GLN A 135 15.66 8.75 -21.04
CA GLN A 135 14.24 8.78 -21.38
C GLN A 135 13.98 8.39 -22.84
N ALA A 136 14.70 8.99 -23.78
CA ALA A 136 14.56 8.67 -25.20
C ALA A 136 14.95 7.23 -25.52
N PHE A 137 16.00 6.70 -24.87
CA PHE A 137 16.43 5.33 -25.09
C PHE A 137 15.41 4.32 -24.57
N LEU A 138 14.83 4.54 -23.39
CA LEU A 138 13.94 3.58 -22.74
C LEU A 138 12.48 3.64 -23.19
N GLN A 139 12.05 4.76 -23.79
CA GLN A 139 10.66 4.93 -24.24
C GLN A 139 10.16 3.84 -25.19
N SER A 140 11.05 3.20 -25.95
CA SER A 140 10.70 2.14 -26.92
C SER A 140 11.25 0.75 -26.53
N ARG A 141 11.65 0.60 -25.27
CA ARG A 141 12.27 -0.62 -24.74
C ARG A 141 11.35 -1.30 -23.76
N ASN A 142 11.56 -2.60 -23.62
CA ASN A 142 10.78 -3.47 -22.75
C ASN A 142 9.25 -3.35 -22.97
N PRO A 143 8.73 -3.73 -24.14
CA PRO A 143 7.31 -3.62 -24.41
C PRO A 143 6.51 -4.41 -23.36
N LEU A 144 5.41 -3.81 -22.92
CA LEU A 144 4.51 -4.36 -21.92
C LEU A 144 3.20 -4.76 -22.57
N ALA A 145 2.76 -5.99 -22.34
CA ALA A 145 1.45 -6.48 -22.74
C ALA A 145 0.56 -6.68 -21.51
N VAL A 146 -0.70 -6.25 -21.63
CA VAL A 146 -1.75 -6.50 -20.64
C VAL A 146 -2.84 -7.30 -21.34
N ASP A 147 -3.19 -8.44 -20.77
CA ASP A 147 -4.17 -9.35 -21.35
C ASP A 147 -3.91 -9.60 -22.86
N GLN A 148 -2.63 -9.90 -23.19
CA GLN A 148 -2.11 -10.16 -24.54
C GLN A 148 -2.10 -8.97 -25.51
N LYS A 149 -2.43 -7.76 -25.04
CA LYS A 149 -2.38 -6.54 -25.84
C LYS A 149 -1.21 -5.67 -25.41
N VAL A 150 -0.28 -5.43 -26.34
CA VAL A 150 0.80 -4.47 -26.12
C VAL A 150 0.22 -3.07 -25.93
N ILE A 151 0.63 -2.41 -24.86
CA ILE A 151 0.21 -1.05 -24.53
C ILE A 151 1.44 -0.16 -24.33
N GLU A 152 1.28 1.12 -24.68
CA GLU A 152 2.31 2.13 -24.48
C GLU A 152 2.10 2.83 -23.13
N PRO A 153 3.18 3.29 -22.48
CA PRO A 153 3.06 4.03 -21.23
C PRO A 153 2.44 5.40 -21.47
N GLN A 154 1.52 5.80 -20.58
CA GLN A 154 0.93 7.14 -20.62
C GLN A 154 1.93 8.20 -20.11
N ALA A 155 2.76 7.82 -19.14
CA ALA A 155 3.76 8.68 -18.55
C ALA A 155 5.06 7.92 -18.29
N THR A 156 6.19 8.58 -18.53
CA THR A 156 7.52 8.07 -18.23
C THR A 156 8.34 9.10 -17.47
N GLU A 157 9.16 8.64 -16.54
CA GLU A 157 9.92 9.48 -15.64
C GLU A 157 11.33 8.91 -15.44
N VAL A 158 12.33 9.80 -15.39
CA VAL A 158 13.72 9.45 -15.06
C VAL A 158 14.17 10.18 -13.81
N THR A 159 14.52 9.40 -12.79
CA THR A 159 14.99 9.87 -11.49
C THR A 159 16.44 9.45 -11.30
N PHE A 160 17.27 10.35 -10.78
CA PHE A 160 18.62 9.98 -10.35
C PHE A 160 18.59 9.44 -8.93
N LEU A 161 19.28 8.34 -8.71
CA LEU A 161 19.28 7.61 -7.46
C LEU A 161 20.71 7.44 -6.95
N LYS A 162 20.84 7.32 -5.62
CA LYS A 162 22.05 6.89 -4.94
C LYS A 162 21.77 5.66 -4.10
N LEU A 163 22.76 4.79 -4.00
CA LEU A 163 22.70 3.63 -3.11
C LEU A 163 23.07 4.04 -1.69
N THR A 164 22.26 3.60 -0.72
CA THR A 164 22.51 3.76 0.72
C THR A 164 22.53 2.40 1.41
N SER A 165 22.81 2.36 2.71
CA SER A 165 22.76 1.13 3.50
C SER A 165 21.35 0.52 3.62
N THR A 166 20.30 1.29 3.32
CA THR A 166 18.90 0.88 3.48
C THR A 166 18.16 0.69 2.15
N GLY A 167 18.78 1.02 1.01
CA GLY A 167 18.15 0.94 -0.30
C GLY A 167 18.55 2.08 -1.23
N PHE A 168 17.71 2.33 -2.23
CA PHE A 168 17.89 3.42 -3.20
C PHE A 168 17.17 4.68 -2.73
N LEU A 169 17.83 5.82 -2.81
CA LEU A 169 17.24 7.13 -2.53
C LEU A 169 17.37 8.07 -3.73
N PRO A 170 16.39 8.93 -4.00
CA PRO A 170 16.55 10.03 -4.94
C PRO A 170 17.76 10.90 -4.60
N LEU A 171 18.45 11.34 -5.64
CA LEU A 171 19.52 12.33 -5.57
C LEU A 171 18.88 13.72 -5.45
N GLU A 172 19.32 14.52 -4.47
CA GLU A 172 18.86 15.91 -4.36
C GLU A 172 19.40 16.75 -5.52
N ASP A 173 18.67 17.79 -5.93
CA ASP A 173 19.01 18.58 -7.13
C ASP A 173 20.44 19.16 -7.07
N ASN A 174 20.82 19.68 -5.91
CA ASN A 174 22.14 20.29 -5.66
C ASN A 174 23.23 19.28 -5.25
N GLU A 175 22.90 17.99 -5.12
CA GLU A 175 23.86 16.98 -4.70
C GLU A 175 24.77 16.60 -5.87
N SER A 176 26.08 16.61 -5.61
CA SER A 176 27.10 16.24 -6.59
C SER A 176 27.57 14.82 -6.33
N ILE A 177 27.51 13.95 -7.35
CA ILE A 177 27.90 12.54 -7.26
C ILE A 177 28.71 12.14 -8.51
N PRO A 178 29.76 11.31 -8.35
CA PRO A 178 30.47 10.75 -9.50
C PRO A 178 29.59 9.73 -10.24
N MET A 179 29.76 9.65 -11.56
CA MET A 179 28.95 8.80 -12.44
C MET A 179 28.97 7.31 -12.06
N GLY A 180 30.06 6.82 -11.47
CA GLY A 180 30.20 5.44 -10.99
C GLY A 180 29.41 5.13 -9.71
N ALA A 181 28.96 6.15 -8.99
CA ALA A 181 28.07 6.01 -7.84
C ALA A 181 26.61 6.38 -8.15
N LEU A 182 26.35 6.96 -9.32
CA LEU A 182 25.02 7.29 -9.79
C LEU A 182 24.27 6.02 -10.24
N LEU A 183 22.99 5.96 -9.87
CA LEU A 183 22.00 5.08 -10.46
C LEU A 183 20.94 5.91 -11.19
N ILE A 184 20.38 5.34 -12.25
CA ILE A 184 19.28 5.91 -13.02
C ILE A 184 18.07 5.01 -12.77
N GLY A 185 17.01 5.60 -12.22
CA GLY A 185 15.69 5.00 -12.15
C GLY A 185 14.86 5.47 -13.32
N TYR A 186 14.26 4.55 -14.06
CA TYR A 186 13.26 4.81 -15.09
C TYR A 186 11.93 4.20 -14.69
N ARG A 187 10.86 4.99 -14.72
CA ARG A 187 9.50 4.57 -14.36
C ARG A 187 8.58 4.78 -15.55
N ALA A 188 7.82 3.75 -15.91
CA ALA A 188 6.76 3.79 -16.90
C ALA A 188 5.42 3.45 -16.21
N ARG A 189 4.39 4.28 -16.44
CA ARG A 189 3.04 4.11 -15.89
C ARG A 189 2.05 3.78 -17.00
N PHE A 190 1.26 2.74 -16.78
CA PHE A 190 0.30 2.20 -17.72
C PHE A 190 -1.07 2.17 -17.05
N PRO A 191 -1.99 3.09 -17.41
CA PRO A 191 -3.34 3.09 -16.86
C PRO A 191 -4.09 1.83 -17.30
N VAL A 192 -4.86 1.26 -16.37
CA VAL A 192 -5.76 0.12 -16.61
C VAL A 192 -7.11 0.37 -15.94
N ASN A 193 -8.16 -0.26 -16.43
CA ASN A 193 -9.53 -0.02 -15.92
C ASN A 193 -9.90 -0.91 -14.73
N GLY A 194 -9.06 -1.88 -14.39
CA GLY A 194 -9.29 -2.88 -13.36
C GLY A 194 -8.06 -3.78 -13.24
N LEU A 195 -8.07 -4.68 -12.26
CA LEU A 195 -6.98 -5.63 -12.11
C LEU A 195 -6.95 -6.60 -13.32
N PRO A 196 -5.82 -6.66 -14.08
CA PRO A 196 -5.74 -7.49 -15.27
C PRO A 196 -5.71 -9.00 -14.94
N GLN A 197 -5.83 -9.85 -15.97
CA GLN A 197 -5.66 -11.30 -15.83
C GLN A 197 -4.22 -11.74 -16.09
N ASN A 198 -3.51 -11.03 -16.97
CA ASN A 198 -2.12 -11.29 -17.30
C ASN A 198 -1.38 -9.98 -17.59
N VAL A 199 -0.10 -9.92 -17.17
CA VAL A 199 0.84 -8.85 -17.52
C VAL A 199 2.17 -9.47 -17.92
N GLU A 200 2.70 -9.06 -19.07
CA GLU A 200 3.97 -9.54 -19.61
C GLU A 200 4.88 -8.35 -19.95
N VAL A 201 6.16 -8.45 -19.59
CA VAL A 201 7.19 -7.47 -19.97
C VAL A 201 8.35 -8.19 -20.64
N ASP A 202 8.58 -7.91 -21.92
CA ASP A 202 9.67 -8.51 -22.68
C ASP A 202 10.97 -7.74 -22.46
N TRP A 203 11.92 -8.32 -21.73
CA TRP A 203 13.18 -7.66 -21.41
C TRP A 203 14.23 -7.76 -22.53
N ASP A 204 14.73 -6.62 -23.00
CA ASP A 204 15.77 -6.56 -24.04
C ASP A 204 17.07 -5.85 -23.60
N LEU A 205 17.19 -5.50 -22.32
CA LEU A 205 18.28 -4.68 -21.77
C LEU A 205 19.40 -5.48 -21.10
N PHE A 206 19.69 -6.70 -21.57
CA PHE A 206 20.85 -7.44 -21.08
C PHE A 206 22.16 -6.73 -21.45
N SER A 207 23.20 -6.87 -20.62
CA SER A 207 24.53 -6.36 -20.93
C SER A 207 25.57 -7.46 -20.77
N ALA A 208 26.75 -7.29 -21.37
CA ALA A 208 27.87 -8.23 -21.20
C ALA A 208 28.36 -8.35 -19.74
N PHE A 209 27.92 -7.45 -18.85
CA PHE A 209 28.26 -7.47 -17.43
C PHE A 209 27.14 -8.04 -16.55
N GLU A 210 25.90 -8.05 -17.04
CA GLU A 210 24.70 -8.40 -16.29
C GLU A 210 23.82 -9.34 -17.12
N GLU A 211 24.10 -10.65 -17.00
CA GLU A 211 23.27 -11.72 -17.59
C GLU A 211 22.06 -12.10 -16.71
N ARG A 212 21.97 -11.52 -15.52
CA ARG A 212 20.88 -11.77 -14.56
C ARG A 212 20.37 -10.45 -14.04
N VAL A 213 19.06 -10.24 -14.18
CA VAL A 213 18.39 -9.05 -13.64
C VAL A 213 17.46 -9.50 -12.53
N PRO A 214 17.84 -9.30 -11.25
CA PRO A 214 16.93 -9.50 -10.14
C PRO A 214 15.68 -8.65 -10.35
N SER A 215 14.53 -9.27 -10.19
CA SER A 215 13.26 -8.64 -10.47
C SER A 215 12.27 -8.88 -9.35
N LEU A 216 11.31 -7.98 -9.20
CA LEU A 216 10.23 -8.12 -8.22
C LEU A 216 8.91 -7.78 -8.89
N ILE A 217 7.95 -8.68 -8.80
CA ILE A 217 6.57 -8.39 -9.16
C ILE A 217 5.81 -8.15 -7.86
N GLN A 218 4.98 -7.12 -7.77
CA GLN A 218 4.15 -6.85 -6.60
C GLN A 218 2.71 -6.62 -7.03
N ASP A 219 1.81 -7.42 -6.48
CA ASP A 219 0.37 -7.32 -6.69
C ASP A 219 -0.36 -7.13 -5.33
N PRO A 220 -1.71 -7.12 -5.28
CA PRO A 220 -2.44 -7.01 -4.02
C PRO A 220 -2.17 -8.13 -2.98
N ALA A 221 -1.72 -9.32 -3.38
CA ALA A 221 -1.32 -10.38 -2.47
C ALA A 221 0.11 -10.22 -1.94
N GLY A 222 0.95 -9.46 -2.63
CA GLY A 222 2.26 -9.04 -2.15
C GLY A 222 3.40 -9.24 -3.15
N PRO A 223 4.66 -9.18 -2.68
CA PRO A 223 5.83 -9.24 -3.54
C PRO A 223 6.27 -10.67 -3.89
N PHE A 224 6.57 -10.89 -5.17
CA PHE A 224 7.11 -12.10 -5.78
C PHE A 224 8.50 -11.82 -6.37
N PRO A 225 9.59 -12.20 -5.69
CA PRO A 225 10.92 -12.08 -6.24
C PRO A 225 11.12 -13.09 -7.38
N THR A 226 11.65 -12.60 -8.51
CA THR A 226 11.98 -13.38 -9.69
C THR A 226 13.29 -12.90 -10.31
N GLN A 227 13.67 -13.43 -11.46
CA GLN A 227 14.89 -13.05 -12.16
C GLN A 227 14.72 -13.21 -13.67
N LEU A 228 15.27 -12.26 -14.42
CA LEU A 228 15.36 -12.34 -15.88
C LEU A 228 16.74 -12.81 -16.29
N THR A 229 16.79 -13.58 -17.37
CA THR A 229 18.04 -14.05 -18.01
C THR A 229 17.87 -14.03 -19.52
N PRO A 230 18.95 -14.04 -20.33
CA PRO A 230 18.82 -14.11 -21.78
C PRO A 230 17.97 -15.29 -22.30
N THR A 231 17.90 -16.39 -21.53
CA THR A 231 17.07 -17.56 -21.85
C THR A 231 15.64 -17.46 -21.36
N ILE A 232 15.36 -16.57 -20.40
CA ILE A 232 14.03 -16.30 -19.83
C ILE A 232 13.90 -14.77 -19.76
N PRO A 233 13.68 -14.10 -20.90
CA PRO A 233 13.73 -12.65 -20.98
C PRO A 233 12.40 -12.00 -20.62
N THR A 234 11.33 -12.74 -20.31
CA THR A 234 10.01 -12.16 -20.07
C THR A 234 9.67 -12.20 -18.57
N LEU A 235 9.21 -11.07 -18.03
CA LEU A 235 8.53 -11.05 -16.73
C LEU A 235 7.06 -11.33 -16.97
N GLU A 236 6.55 -12.40 -16.37
CA GLU A 236 5.17 -12.81 -16.51
C GLU A 236 4.48 -12.77 -15.15
N TRP A 237 3.30 -12.16 -15.12
CA TRP A 237 2.38 -12.23 -13.99
C TRP A 237 1.02 -12.71 -14.46
N GLN A 238 0.38 -13.53 -13.63
CA GLN A 238 -0.96 -14.04 -13.87
C GLN A 238 -1.79 -13.88 -12.59
N ASN A 239 -3.04 -13.46 -12.77
CA ASN A 239 -3.95 -13.24 -11.67
C ASN A 239 -4.45 -14.57 -11.08
N PHE A 240 -4.02 -14.87 -9.86
CA PHE A 240 -4.50 -16.01 -9.08
C PHE A 240 -5.31 -15.60 -7.84
N LEU A 241 -5.73 -14.34 -7.74
CA LEU A 241 -6.46 -13.84 -6.58
C LEU A 241 -7.87 -14.42 -6.54
N THR A 242 -8.19 -15.18 -5.50
CA THR A 242 -9.51 -15.81 -5.34
C THR A 242 -10.49 -14.96 -4.53
N SER A 243 -9.98 -13.99 -3.77
CA SER A 243 -10.76 -13.19 -2.81
C SER A 243 -10.50 -11.69 -2.98
N TYR A 244 -10.21 -11.27 -4.21
CA TYR A 244 -10.02 -9.86 -4.55
C TYR A 244 -11.37 -9.22 -4.86
N ASP A 245 -11.67 -8.12 -4.16
CA ASP A 245 -12.79 -7.24 -4.49
C ASP A 245 -12.22 -6.00 -5.18
N GLU A 246 -12.79 -5.64 -6.31
CA GLU A 246 -12.33 -4.47 -7.07
C GLU A 246 -12.65 -3.22 -6.24
N PRO A 247 -11.67 -2.34 -5.95
CA PRO A 247 -11.91 -1.15 -5.17
C PRO A 247 -12.83 -0.23 -5.97
N THR A 248 -13.98 0.07 -5.39
CA THR A 248 -15.02 0.92 -5.95
C THR A 248 -15.68 1.66 -4.81
N VAL A 249 -15.83 2.96 -4.97
CA VAL A 249 -16.50 3.78 -3.95
C VAL A 249 -17.96 3.35 -3.81
N ARG A 250 -18.38 3.12 -2.56
CA ARG A 250 -19.75 2.77 -2.21
C ARG A 250 -20.40 3.91 -1.42
N PRO A 251 -21.65 4.32 -1.76
CA PRO A 251 -22.38 5.27 -0.95
C PRO A 251 -22.63 4.74 0.47
N VAL A 252 -22.38 5.56 1.49
CA VAL A 252 -22.57 5.16 2.89
C VAL A 252 -24.03 5.34 3.28
N THR A 253 -24.77 4.24 3.39
CA THR A 253 -26.20 4.25 3.80
C THR A 253 -26.37 3.71 5.22
N LEU A 254 -27.26 4.31 6.01
CA LEU A 254 -27.75 3.68 7.24
C LEU A 254 -28.94 2.77 6.93
N ASP A 255 -28.88 1.52 7.40
CA ASP A 255 -30.03 0.63 7.34
C ASP A 255 -31.13 1.19 8.25
N ARG A 256 -32.15 1.80 7.63
CA ARG A 256 -33.33 2.25 8.37
C ARG A 256 -34.04 1.02 8.89
N GLN A 257 -34.10 0.85 10.21
CA GLN A 257 -34.86 -0.23 10.82
C GLN A 257 -36.28 -0.26 10.22
N ARG A 258 -36.57 -1.31 9.45
CA ARG A 258 -37.90 -1.57 8.90
C ARG A 258 -38.59 -2.55 9.84
N LEU A 259 -39.70 -2.13 10.42
CA LEU A 259 -40.57 -3.07 11.13
C LEU A 259 -41.29 -3.87 10.05
N THR A 260 -40.81 -5.10 9.82
CA THR A 260 -41.48 -6.06 8.95
C THR A 260 -42.60 -6.71 9.73
N LEU A 261 -43.82 -6.16 9.58
CA LEU A 261 -45.02 -6.86 10.04
C LEU A 261 -45.22 -8.06 9.12
N SER A 262 -44.92 -9.26 9.63
CA SER A 262 -45.27 -10.48 8.92
C SER A 262 -46.77 -10.51 8.63
N GLY A 263 -47.18 -10.99 7.46
CA GLY A 263 -48.61 -11.06 7.07
C GLY A 263 -49.48 -11.81 8.08
N LYS A 264 -48.87 -12.68 8.90
CA LYS A 264 -49.52 -13.38 10.02
C LYS A 264 -49.98 -12.41 11.13
N GLY A 265 -49.16 -11.41 11.46
CA GLY A 265 -49.49 -10.39 12.46
C GLY A 265 -50.60 -9.45 12.01
N LEU A 266 -50.56 -9.02 10.74
CA LEU A 266 -51.61 -8.19 10.15
C LEU A 266 -52.95 -8.94 10.07
N GLY A 267 -52.91 -10.21 9.65
CA GLY A 267 -54.08 -11.09 9.61
C GLY A 267 -54.74 -11.29 10.97
N ALA A 268 -53.95 -11.41 12.04
CA ALA A 268 -54.47 -11.52 13.40
C ALA A 268 -55.20 -10.24 13.86
N LEU A 269 -54.64 -9.06 13.58
CA LEU A 269 -55.27 -7.77 13.91
C LEU A 269 -56.62 -7.58 13.21
N VAL A 270 -56.69 -7.92 11.91
CA VAL A 270 -57.93 -7.87 11.14
C VAL A 270 -58.95 -8.87 11.70
N ALA A 271 -58.54 -10.10 12.02
CA ALA A 271 -59.41 -11.10 12.61
C ALA A 271 -59.99 -10.63 13.97
N PHE A 272 -59.18 -10.02 14.84
CA PHE A 272 -59.63 -9.47 16.12
C PHE A 272 -60.59 -8.28 15.95
N ALA A 273 -60.30 -7.36 15.02
CA ALA A 273 -61.18 -6.22 14.76
C ALA A 273 -62.56 -6.68 14.27
N VAL A 274 -62.60 -7.66 13.37
CA VAL A 274 -63.88 -8.19 12.88
C VAL A 274 -64.60 -9.02 13.96
N LEU A 275 -63.87 -9.81 14.76
CA LEU A 275 -64.45 -10.52 15.90
C LEU A 275 -65.10 -9.55 16.89
N GLY A 276 -64.45 -8.40 17.16
CA GLY A 276 -64.99 -7.32 17.99
C GLY A 276 -66.28 -6.73 17.42
N VAL A 277 -66.33 -6.45 16.11
CA VAL A 277 -67.54 -5.96 15.43
C VAL A 277 -68.66 -7.00 15.47
N CYS A 278 -68.35 -8.29 15.27
CA CYS A 278 -69.30 -9.38 15.40
C CYS A 278 -69.89 -9.44 16.83
N ILE A 279 -69.05 -9.47 17.86
CA ILE A 279 -69.49 -9.51 19.27
C ILE A 279 -70.35 -8.28 19.63
N PHE A 280 -69.98 -7.10 19.14
CA PHE A 280 -70.72 -5.86 19.40
C PHE A 280 -72.10 -5.85 18.73
N ARG A 281 -72.19 -6.36 17.49
CA ARG A 281 -73.49 -6.54 16.80
C ARG A 281 -74.34 -7.64 17.45
N PHE A 282 -73.73 -8.71 17.94
CA PHE A 282 -74.44 -9.81 18.61
C PHE A 282 -75.09 -9.40 19.94
N ARG A 283 -74.64 -8.32 20.58
CA ARG A 283 -75.29 -7.80 21.80
C ARG A 283 -76.57 -7.00 21.54
N ASN A 284 -76.88 -6.63 20.29
CA ASN A 284 -77.88 -5.58 20.01
C ASN A 284 -79.06 -6.00 19.11
N THR A 285 -79.21 -7.26 18.69
CA THR A 285 -80.33 -7.66 17.82
C THR A 285 -80.78 -9.09 18.05
N GLN A 286 -82.11 -9.27 18.17
CA GLN A 286 -82.82 -10.53 18.49
C GLN A 286 -83.20 -11.38 17.26
N ASP A 287 -82.67 -11.06 16.07
CA ASP A 287 -82.97 -11.78 14.83
C ASP A 287 -81.81 -12.70 14.43
N HIS A 288 -82.03 -14.00 14.54
CA HIS A 288 -81.03 -15.02 14.29
C HIS A 288 -81.16 -15.67 12.90
N VAL A 289 -79.97 -16.03 12.38
CA VAL A 289 -79.64 -17.17 11.49
C VAL A 289 -79.21 -16.83 10.05
N MET A 290 -79.67 -15.78 9.37
CA MET A 290 -79.23 -15.52 7.97
C MET A 290 -78.13 -14.45 7.77
N ALA A 291 -77.65 -13.79 8.82
CA ALA A 291 -76.64 -12.73 8.69
C ALA A 291 -75.17 -13.17 8.93
N LEU A 292 -74.89 -14.47 9.13
CA LEU A 292 -73.55 -14.95 9.50
C LEU A 292 -72.65 -15.40 8.35
N ALA A 293 -73.21 -15.85 7.21
CA ALA A 293 -72.39 -16.47 6.16
C ALA A 293 -71.59 -15.44 5.34
N THR A 294 -72.15 -14.25 5.12
CA THR A 294 -71.52 -13.17 4.32
C THR A 294 -70.30 -12.52 4.99
N PRO A 295 -70.29 -12.19 6.31
CA PRO A 295 -69.11 -11.63 6.96
C PRO A 295 -67.99 -12.67 7.13
N ALA A 296 -68.31 -13.94 7.35
CA ALA A 296 -67.31 -15.00 7.54
C ALA A 296 -66.42 -15.22 6.30
N LEU A 297 -67.02 -15.20 5.10
CA LEU A 297 -66.27 -15.35 3.85
C LEU A 297 -65.37 -14.13 3.56
N GLY A 298 -65.85 -12.92 3.86
CA GLY A 298 -65.07 -11.70 3.76
C GLY A 298 -63.87 -11.69 4.71
N ILE A 299 -64.00 -12.24 5.92
CA ILE A 299 -62.90 -12.37 6.90
C ILE A 299 -61.83 -13.34 6.39
N VAL A 300 -62.22 -14.52 5.92
CA VAL A 300 -61.27 -15.53 5.43
C VAL A 300 -60.50 -14.99 4.23
N LEU A 301 -61.18 -14.30 3.31
CA LEU A 301 -60.54 -13.71 2.14
C LEU A 301 -59.59 -12.56 2.52
N SER A 302 -60.00 -11.69 3.47
CA SER A 302 -59.17 -10.58 3.96
C SER A 302 -57.93 -11.07 4.73
N VAL A 303 -58.09 -12.13 5.54
CA VAL A 303 -56.98 -12.75 6.27
C VAL A 303 -56.03 -13.48 5.31
N ALA A 304 -56.56 -14.16 4.28
CA ALA A 304 -55.74 -14.83 3.26
C ALA A 304 -54.93 -13.82 2.42
N LEU A 305 -55.54 -12.70 2.01
CA LEU A 305 -54.85 -11.59 1.31
C LEU A 305 -53.81 -10.89 2.22
N ALA A 306 -54.14 -10.69 3.50
CA ALA A 306 -53.20 -10.10 4.46
C ALA A 306 -52.02 -11.04 4.79
N MET A 307 -52.23 -12.36 4.78
CA MET A 307 -51.16 -13.34 5.03
C MET A 307 -50.13 -13.44 3.89
N GLN A 308 -50.48 -13.02 2.67
CA GLN A 308 -49.56 -12.99 1.52
C GLN A 308 -48.83 -11.66 1.35
N SER A 309 -49.20 -10.63 2.11
CA SER A 309 -48.56 -9.31 2.05
C SER A 309 -47.63 -9.09 3.25
N SER A 310 -46.42 -8.63 2.98
CA SER A 310 -45.52 -8.08 3.98
C SER A 310 -45.55 -6.57 3.85
N LEU A 311 -46.07 -5.89 4.87
CA LEU A 311 -46.04 -4.43 4.93
C LEU A 311 -44.77 -4.02 5.67
N ALA A 312 -43.79 -3.49 4.93
CA ALA A 312 -42.63 -2.87 5.52
C ALA A 312 -42.99 -1.43 5.87
N ILE A 313 -43.27 -1.17 7.15
CA ILE A 313 -43.50 0.19 7.62
C ILE A 313 -42.13 0.79 7.94
N PRO A 314 -41.72 1.90 7.30
CA PRO A 314 -40.54 2.63 7.73
C PRO A 314 -40.83 3.15 9.14
N LEU A 315 -40.03 2.72 10.12
CA LEU A 315 -40.09 3.34 11.42
C LEU A 315 -39.62 4.80 11.30
N PRO A 316 -40.17 5.73 12.10
CA PRO A 316 -39.52 7.01 12.30
C PRO A 316 -38.07 6.72 12.68
N ALA A 317 -37.12 7.23 11.89
CA ALA A 317 -35.72 7.04 12.20
C ALA A 317 -35.48 7.46 13.67
N PRO A 318 -34.70 6.70 14.45
CA PRO A 318 -34.35 7.14 15.79
C PRO A 318 -33.78 8.56 15.71
N ALA A 319 -34.19 9.39 16.67
CA ALA A 319 -33.69 10.76 16.79
C ALA A 319 -32.18 10.71 17.04
N SER A 320 -31.40 11.06 16.02
CA SER A 320 -29.94 11.03 15.99
C SER A 320 -29.31 9.64 16.18
N PRO A 321 -28.38 9.22 15.31
CA PRO A 321 -27.51 8.08 15.62
C PRO A 321 -26.75 8.33 16.94
N ASP A 322 -26.46 7.26 17.69
CA ASP A 322 -25.54 7.32 18.84
C ASP A 322 -24.08 7.45 18.36
N ASN A 323 -23.16 7.69 19.29
CA ASN A 323 -21.74 7.89 18.98
C ASN A 323 -21.09 6.67 18.31
N GLU A 324 -21.58 5.46 18.59
CA GLU A 324 -21.05 4.21 18.03
C GLU A 324 -21.43 4.11 16.55
N ARG A 325 -22.71 4.32 16.22
CA ARG A 325 -23.17 4.40 14.82
C ARG A 325 -22.52 5.54 14.06
N PHE A 326 -22.31 6.70 14.67
CA PHE A 326 -21.58 7.78 14.00
C PHE A 326 -20.12 7.42 13.73
N SER A 327 -19.49 6.66 14.62
CA SER A 327 -18.12 6.17 14.40
C SER A 327 -18.08 5.21 13.22
N GLU A 328 -19.07 4.33 13.06
CA GLU A 328 -19.21 3.45 11.88
C GLU A 328 -19.42 4.24 10.57
N ILE A 329 -20.28 5.27 10.59
CA ILE A 329 -20.52 6.13 9.43
C ILE A 329 -19.23 6.86 9.03
N ILE A 330 -18.55 7.50 9.99
CA ILE A 330 -17.32 8.26 9.73
C ILE A 330 -16.21 7.31 9.26
N TYR A 331 -16.08 6.14 9.88
CA TYR A 331 -15.13 5.13 9.44
C TYR A 331 -15.41 4.69 8.00
N SER A 332 -16.66 4.37 7.68
CA SER A 332 -17.07 3.97 6.32
C SER A 332 -16.76 5.08 5.32
N LEU A 333 -17.13 6.33 5.61
CA LEU A 333 -16.81 7.46 4.75
C LEU A 333 -15.28 7.60 4.53
N LEU A 334 -14.50 7.57 5.60
CA LEU A 334 -13.05 7.74 5.51
C LEU A 334 -12.37 6.57 4.80
N SER A 335 -12.84 5.33 4.99
CA SER A 335 -12.25 4.13 4.39
C SER A 335 -12.58 3.94 2.90
N GLU A 336 -13.62 4.61 2.41
CA GLU A 336 -13.98 4.62 0.98
C GLU A 336 -13.26 5.74 0.19
N ILE A 337 -12.76 6.80 0.86
CA ILE A 337 -12.02 7.89 0.21
C ILE A 337 -10.77 7.39 -0.57
N PRO A 338 -9.92 6.48 -0.03
CA PRO A 338 -8.76 5.96 -0.75
C PRO A 338 -9.11 5.40 -2.13
N ASP A 339 -10.25 4.71 -2.25
CA ASP A 339 -10.70 4.11 -3.51
C ASP A 339 -11.03 5.19 -4.55
N ALA A 340 -11.62 6.32 -4.12
CA ALA A 340 -11.82 7.47 -5.02
C ALA A 340 -10.48 7.98 -5.58
N TYR A 341 -9.44 8.02 -4.76
CA TYR A 341 -8.11 8.51 -5.14
C TYR A 341 -7.30 7.54 -6.02
N LEU A 342 -7.80 6.32 -6.26
CA LEU A 342 -7.23 5.42 -7.27
C LEU A 342 -7.54 5.86 -8.70
N GLU A 343 -8.64 6.60 -8.89
CA GLU A 343 -9.08 7.03 -10.22
C GLU A 343 -8.10 8.05 -10.84
N GLN A 344 -7.65 7.76 -12.07
CA GLN A 344 -6.66 8.58 -12.76
C GLN A 344 -7.30 9.73 -13.54
N GLU A 345 -8.49 9.52 -14.09
CA GLU A 345 -9.20 10.54 -14.85
C GLU A 345 -9.95 11.51 -13.93
N SER A 346 -9.78 12.82 -14.17
CA SER A 346 -10.40 13.86 -13.34
C SER A 346 -11.91 13.71 -13.21
N LYS A 347 -12.60 13.26 -14.27
CA LYS A 347 -14.06 13.07 -14.26
C LYS A 347 -14.50 11.87 -13.43
N GLU A 348 -13.78 10.77 -13.53
CA GLU A 348 -14.05 9.55 -12.76
C GLU A 348 -13.75 9.78 -11.27
N PHE A 349 -12.63 10.45 -10.97
CA PHE A 349 -12.29 10.91 -9.64
C PHE A 349 -13.38 11.79 -9.01
N GLU A 350 -13.81 12.85 -9.71
CA GLU A 350 -14.88 13.73 -9.23
C GLU A 350 -16.19 12.98 -9.02
N HIS A 351 -16.55 12.08 -9.94
CA HIS A 351 -17.74 11.25 -9.83
C HIS A 351 -17.68 10.34 -8.59
N SER A 352 -16.59 9.60 -8.41
CA SER A 352 -16.37 8.71 -7.27
C SER A 352 -16.38 9.47 -5.95
N LEU A 353 -15.64 10.59 -5.86
CA LEU A 353 -15.59 11.41 -4.65
C LEU A 353 -16.95 12.04 -4.32
N SER A 354 -17.77 12.41 -5.32
CA SER A 354 -19.11 12.98 -5.11
C SER A 354 -20.10 12.03 -4.42
N GLN A 355 -19.80 10.72 -4.39
CA GLN A 355 -20.59 9.76 -3.63
C GLN A 355 -20.38 9.90 -2.12
N LEU A 356 -19.20 10.37 -1.70
CA LEU A 356 -18.77 10.51 -0.30
C LEU A 356 -18.80 11.97 0.18
N VAL A 357 -18.65 12.93 -0.72
CA VAL A 357 -18.54 14.35 -0.43
C VAL A 357 -19.70 15.11 -1.08
N SER A 358 -20.25 16.11 -0.39
CA SER A 358 -21.33 16.91 -0.96
C SER A 358 -20.84 17.76 -2.14
N GLU A 359 -21.67 17.92 -3.17
CA GLU A 359 -21.31 18.67 -4.39
C GLU A 359 -20.88 20.11 -4.09
N GLN A 360 -21.51 20.74 -3.10
CA GLN A 360 -21.22 22.12 -2.71
C GLN A 360 -19.84 22.28 -2.06
N ALA A 361 -19.34 21.23 -1.41
CA ALA A 361 -18.06 21.24 -0.70
C ALA A 361 -16.96 20.46 -1.41
N LEU A 362 -17.26 19.80 -2.55
CA LEU A 362 -16.39 18.84 -3.22
C LEU A 362 -14.96 19.35 -3.37
N LYS A 363 -14.80 20.53 -3.98
CA LYS A 363 -13.48 21.12 -4.25
C LYS A 363 -12.72 21.46 -2.97
N THR A 364 -13.35 22.16 -2.03
CA THR A 364 -12.72 22.57 -0.77
C THR A 364 -12.31 21.36 0.08
N THR A 365 -13.17 20.34 0.12
CA THR A 365 -12.90 19.09 0.84
C THR A 365 -11.80 18.29 0.14
N GLN A 366 -11.81 18.20 -1.19
CA GLN A 366 -10.73 17.56 -1.97
C GLN A 366 -9.37 18.17 -1.64
N ASP A 367 -9.23 19.50 -1.72
CA ASP A 367 -7.96 20.20 -1.45
C ASP A 367 -7.43 19.90 -0.04
N ALA A 368 -8.33 19.73 0.93
CA ALA A 368 -7.98 19.43 2.31
C ALA A 368 -7.71 17.93 2.58
N LEU A 369 -8.28 17.03 1.80
CA LEU A 369 -8.07 15.58 1.89
C LEU A 369 -6.81 15.12 1.14
N GLU A 370 -6.45 15.79 0.03
CA GLU A 370 -5.33 15.39 -0.83
C GLU A 370 -4.00 15.13 -0.09
N PRO A 371 -3.53 15.98 0.85
CA PRO A 371 -2.28 15.72 1.57
C PRO A 371 -2.34 14.51 2.52
N ILE A 372 -3.53 14.02 2.87
CA ILE A 372 -3.73 12.82 3.69
C ILE A 372 -3.79 11.58 2.80
N PHE A 373 -4.66 11.61 1.81
CA PHE A 373 -5.07 10.44 1.04
C PHE A 373 -4.21 10.16 -0.19
N ARG A 374 -3.50 11.17 -0.68
CA ARG A 374 -2.59 11.08 -1.82
C ARG A 374 -1.29 11.84 -1.57
N PRO A 375 -0.55 11.53 -0.48
CA PRO A 375 0.64 12.27 -0.06
C PRO A 375 1.79 12.11 -1.06
N LEU A 376 2.72 13.06 -1.06
CA LEU A 376 3.99 12.88 -1.78
C LEU A 376 4.91 11.91 -1.04
N THR A 377 5.44 10.94 -1.77
CA THR A 377 6.51 10.03 -1.35
C THR A 377 7.86 10.73 -1.43
N ILE A 378 8.88 10.15 -0.80
CA ILE A 378 10.26 10.60 -0.96
C ILE A 378 10.73 10.70 -2.42
N THR A 379 10.15 9.92 -3.33
CA THR A 379 10.49 9.95 -4.76
C THR A 379 9.75 11.05 -5.54
N GLY A 380 8.92 11.85 -4.88
CA GLY A 380 8.04 12.82 -5.53
C GLY A 380 6.79 12.20 -6.17
N ASP A 381 6.65 10.87 -6.13
CA ASP A 381 5.44 10.17 -6.55
C ASP A 381 4.32 10.33 -5.52
N ARG A 382 3.09 9.98 -5.91
CA ARG A 382 1.92 10.00 -5.02
C ARG A 382 1.75 8.64 -4.37
N GLY A 383 1.75 8.62 -3.03
CA GLY A 383 1.38 7.45 -2.23
C GLY A 383 -0.14 7.33 -2.10
N TYR A 384 -0.57 6.30 -1.39
CA TYR A 384 -1.97 6.04 -1.07
C TYR A 384 -2.14 5.67 0.40
N VAL A 385 -3.35 5.83 0.92
CA VAL A 385 -3.72 5.31 2.25
C VAL A 385 -4.02 3.82 2.12
N SER A 386 -3.23 3.00 2.79
CA SER A 386 -3.42 1.54 2.86
C SER A 386 -4.36 1.10 3.98
N GLU A 387 -4.45 1.90 5.05
CA GLU A 387 -5.22 1.55 6.24
C GLU A 387 -5.63 2.81 7.01
N ILE A 388 -6.85 2.79 7.55
CA ILE A 388 -7.35 3.75 8.53
C ILE A 388 -7.61 3.00 9.83
N SER A 389 -7.07 3.51 10.93
CA SER A 389 -7.16 2.88 12.24
C SER A 389 -7.34 3.89 13.37
N HIS A 390 -7.66 3.39 14.56
CA HIS A 390 -7.76 4.18 15.79
C HIS A 390 -8.70 5.40 15.71
N LEU A 391 -9.79 5.32 14.93
CA LEU A 391 -10.79 6.38 14.86
C LEU A 391 -11.44 6.59 16.24
N ARG A 392 -11.51 7.86 16.67
CA ARG A 392 -12.21 8.29 17.88
C ARG A 392 -12.91 9.62 17.63
N ILE A 393 -14.17 9.70 18.07
CA ILE A 393 -14.93 10.96 18.10
C ILE A 393 -14.68 11.63 19.46
N GLU A 394 -14.08 12.81 19.44
CA GLU A 394 -13.85 13.64 20.63
C GLU A 394 -15.08 14.47 21.00
N ALA A 395 -15.78 14.99 20.00
CA ALA A 395 -16.99 15.77 20.16
C ALA A 395 -17.92 15.55 18.97
N LEU A 396 -19.22 15.53 19.22
CA LEU A 396 -20.27 15.41 18.21
C LEU A 396 -21.38 16.40 18.53
N GLU A 397 -21.68 17.28 17.58
CA GLU A 397 -22.69 18.32 17.72
C GLU A 397 -23.66 18.27 16.53
N GLN A 398 -24.95 18.19 16.82
CA GLN A 398 -25.96 18.36 15.77
C GLN A 398 -26.09 19.85 15.45
N THR A 399 -25.81 20.23 14.21
CA THR A 399 -25.79 21.63 13.77
C THR A 399 -27.15 22.07 13.20
N SER A 400 -27.93 21.12 12.68
CA SER A 400 -29.30 21.37 12.20
C SER A 400 -30.23 20.19 12.48
N SER A 401 -31.46 20.50 12.86
CA SER A 401 -32.56 19.54 13.04
C SER A 401 -33.65 19.68 11.96
N GLY A 402 -33.30 20.29 10.81
CA GLY A 402 -34.19 20.42 9.65
C GLY A 402 -34.39 19.10 8.88
N PRO A 403 -35.01 19.14 7.68
CA PRO A 403 -35.21 17.94 6.84
C PRO A 403 -33.90 17.30 6.36
N ARG A 404 -32.80 18.06 6.32
CA ARG A 404 -31.43 17.54 6.22
C ARG A 404 -30.79 17.66 7.60
N GLN A 405 -30.49 16.51 8.21
CA GLN A 405 -29.76 16.49 9.47
C GLN A 405 -28.29 16.75 9.17
N THR A 406 -27.71 17.74 9.86
CA THR A 406 -26.29 18.04 9.75
C THR A 406 -25.61 17.91 11.09
N TYR A 407 -24.42 17.35 11.08
CA TYR A 407 -23.62 17.04 12.25
C TYR A 407 -22.21 17.57 12.05
N ARG A 408 -21.59 17.94 13.16
CA ARG A 408 -20.19 18.34 13.24
C ARG A 408 -19.48 17.41 14.21
N ALA A 409 -18.47 16.71 13.73
CA ALA A 409 -17.70 15.76 14.50
C ALA A 409 -16.23 16.16 14.55
N LEU A 410 -15.70 16.33 15.76
CA LEU A 410 -14.26 16.45 15.99
C LEU A 410 -13.69 15.05 16.16
N CYS A 411 -12.84 14.62 15.23
CA CYS A 411 -12.34 13.26 15.18
C CYS A 411 -10.82 13.20 15.24
N THR A 412 -10.29 12.10 15.77
CA THR A 412 -8.89 11.70 15.64
C THR A 412 -8.81 10.31 15.03
N TRP A 413 -7.84 10.08 14.16
CA TRP A 413 -7.55 8.76 13.59
C TRP A 413 -6.11 8.68 13.11
N GLN A 414 -5.69 7.47 12.75
CA GLN A 414 -4.42 7.22 12.09
C GLN A 414 -4.62 6.77 10.65
N ALA A 415 -3.81 7.30 9.74
CA ALA A 415 -3.76 6.86 8.35
C ALA A 415 -2.36 6.31 8.04
N ARG A 416 -2.30 5.06 7.57
CA ARG A 416 -1.06 4.40 7.12
C ARG A 416 -0.90 4.65 5.63
N ASN A 417 0.08 5.47 5.28
CA ASN A 417 0.40 5.81 3.91
C ASN A 417 1.51 4.92 3.38
N GLU A 418 1.32 4.42 2.17
CA GLU A 418 2.29 3.61 1.45
C GLU A 418 2.60 4.20 0.08
N GLY A 419 3.86 4.12 -0.31
CA GLY A 419 4.33 4.50 -1.64
C GLY A 419 5.41 3.52 -2.09
N PRO A 420 5.08 2.46 -2.84
CA PRO A 420 6.06 1.54 -3.35
C PRO A 420 6.95 2.22 -4.40
N PHE A 421 8.26 1.98 -4.31
CA PHE A 421 9.25 2.42 -5.30
C PHE A 421 10.51 1.56 -5.19
N TRP A 422 11.10 1.21 -6.34
CA TRP A 422 12.42 0.57 -6.42
C TRP A 422 12.59 -0.68 -5.53
N GLY A 423 11.52 -1.48 -5.34
CA GLY A 423 11.51 -2.68 -4.50
C GLY A 423 11.40 -2.42 -2.99
N HIS A 424 11.15 -1.18 -2.60
CA HIS A 424 10.92 -0.73 -1.24
C HIS A 424 9.58 0.02 -1.17
N SER A 425 9.15 0.38 0.03
CA SER A 425 7.96 1.19 0.23
C SER A 425 8.25 2.32 1.20
N ASP A 426 7.94 3.56 0.83
CA ASP A 426 7.78 4.64 1.79
C ASP A 426 6.58 4.28 2.66
N ARG A 427 6.76 4.21 3.98
CA ARG A 427 5.68 3.95 4.92
C ARG A 427 5.65 5.05 5.94
N LYS A 428 4.54 5.76 6.02
CA LYS A 428 4.32 6.83 6.98
C LYS A 428 3.04 6.58 7.74
N LEU A 429 3.08 6.79 9.04
CA LEU A 429 1.88 6.78 9.87
C LEU A 429 1.55 8.24 10.18
N LEU A 430 0.35 8.68 9.78
CA LEU A 430 -0.13 10.03 10.06
C LEU A 430 -1.16 9.99 11.19
N ASP A 431 -0.88 10.69 12.27
CA ASP A 431 -1.85 11.00 13.32
C ASP A 431 -2.61 12.26 12.90
N ILE A 432 -3.92 12.11 12.70
CA ILE A 432 -4.78 13.17 12.17
C ILE A 432 -5.83 13.54 13.21
N ARG A 433 -6.05 14.85 13.36
CA ARG A 433 -7.18 15.43 14.08
C ARG A 433 -7.87 16.41 13.15
N ALA A 434 -9.16 16.23 12.92
CA ALA A 434 -9.92 17.07 12.00
C ALA A 434 -11.36 17.27 12.46
N MET A 435 -11.96 18.36 11.99
CA MET A 435 -13.40 18.59 12.06
C MET A 435 -14.04 18.09 10.77
N LEU A 436 -15.07 17.24 10.90
CA LEU A 436 -15.90 16.76 9.80
C LEU A 436 -17.30 17.32 9.96
N ASP A 437 -17.77 18.02 8.93
CA ASP A 437 -19.18 18.36 8.79
C ASP A 437 -19.84 17.27 7.95
N LEU A 438 -20.89 16.65 8.48
CA LEU A 438 -21.60 15.52 7.89
C LEU A 438 -23.03 15.93 7.59
N GLU A 439 -23.57 15.44 6.48
CA GLU A 439 -24.99 15.59 6.14
C GLU A 439 -25.59 14.28 5.62
N GLU A 440 -26.86 14.05 5.96
CA GLU A 440 -27.67 12.99 5.33
C GLU A 440 -28.40 13.59 4.11
N HIS A 441 -28.15 13.02 2.94
CA HIS A 441 -28.84 13.33 1.69
C HIS A 441 -29.47 12.06 1.12
N GLU A 442 -30.81 12.02 1.05
CA GLU A 442 -31.58 10.92 0.44
C GLU A 442 -31.23 9.51 0.99
N GLY A 443 -30.88 9.43 2.27
CA GLY A 443 -30.50 8.17 2.92
C GLY A 443 -29.03 7.76 2.75
N THR A 444 -28.22 8.62 2.12
CA THR A 444 -26.76 8.51 2.05
C THR A 444 -26.10 9.57 2.92
N TRP A 445 -25.05 9.21 3.63
CA TRP A 445 -24.23 10.14 4.39
C TRP A 445 -23.11 10.67 3.52
N LYS A 446 -22.84 11.97 3.65
CA LYS A 446 -21.76 12.65 2.94
C LYS A 446 -21.00 13.58 3.86
N ILE A 447 -19.73 13.81 3.52
CA ILE A 447 -18.88 14.86 4.09
C ILE A 447 -19.27 16.19 3.41
N ALA A 448 -19.90 17.07 4.17
CA ALA A 448 -20.24 18.43 3.76
C ALA A 448 -19.12 19.43 4.02
N GLY A 449 -18.08 19.04 4.76
CA GLY A 449 -16.91 19.87 5.01
C GLY A 449 -15.82 19.09 5.75
N PHE A 450 -14.56 19.39 5.43
CA PHE A 450 -13.41 18.76 6.06
C PHE A 450 -12.39 19.84 6.44
N THR A 451 -12.06 19.95 7.72
CA THR A 451 -11.07 20.91 8.22
C THR A 451 -9.99 20.19 9.04
N PRO A 452 -8.78 19.97 8.51
CA PRO A 452 -7.68 19.39 9.27
C PRO A 452 -7.22 20.39 10.35
N ILE A 453 -7.15 19.94 11.61
CA ILE A 453 -6.72 20.76 12.76
C ILE A 453 -5.24 20.49 13.04
N THR A 454 -4.87 19.21 13.10
CA THR A 454 -3.47 18.80 13.20
C THR A 454 -3.23 17.55 12.37
N MET A 455 -2.07 17.51 11.72
CA MET A 455 -1.56 16.33 11.02
C MET A 455 -0.10 16.19 11.45
N ARG A 456 0.26 15.03 11.99
CA ARG A 456 1.62 14.76 12.46
C ARG A 456 2.06 13.39 11.99
N GLU A 457 3.27 13.30 11.47
CA GLU A 457 3.90 12.01 11.22
C GLU A 457 4.31 11.40 12.56
N SER A 458 3.80 10.20 12.84
CA SER A 458 4.21 9.41 14.00
C SER A 458 5.23 8.37 13.57
N LEU A 459 6.22 8.13 14.44
CA LEU A 459 7.17 7.04 14.24
C LEU A 459 6.40 5.74 14.38
N GLU A 460 6.30 4.98 13.29
CA GLU A 460 5.81 3.62 13.38
C GLU A 460 6.71 2.88 14.40
N PRO A 461 6.15 2.27 15.46
CA PRO A 461 6.97 1.48 16.37
C PRO A 461 7.62 0.39 15.52
N GLN A 462 8.94 0.46 15.35
CA GLN A 462 9.70 -0.53 14.59
C GLN A 462 9.34 -1.90 15.15
N LYS A 463 8.51 -2.67 14.45
CA LYS A 463 8.44 -4.11 14.65
C LYS A 463 9.86 -4.60 14.37
N ALA A 464 10.59 -4.87 15.44
CA ALA A 464 11.90 -5.49 15.36
C ALA A 464 11.75 -6.70 14.44
N TRP A 465 12.48 -6.69 13.32
CA TRP A 465 12.58 -7.83 12.43
C TRP A 465 13.17 -9.00 13.24
N ARG A 466 12.31 -9.82 13.86
CA ARG A 466 12.71 -11.12 14.36
C ARG A 466 12.94 -11.99 13.14
N GLN A 467 14.18 -12.43 12.98
CA GLN A 467 14.58 -13.47 12.05
C GLN A 467 13.90 -14.79 12.43
N ASP A 468 12.63 -14.98 12.06
CA ASP A 468 12.02 -16.31 12.02
C ASP A 468 12.25 -16.92 10.63
N THR A 469 13.52 -17.17 10.31
CA THR A 469 13.95 -18.10 9.25
C THR A 469 15.14 -18.91 9.75
N GLN A 470 14.91 -19.70 10.80
CA GLN A 470 15.69 -20.89 11.08
C GLN A 470 14.71 -22.06 11.14
N PRO A 471 14.73 -23.01 10.18
CA PRO A 471 14.02 -24.26 10.37
C PRO A 471 14.61 -24.96 11.59
N SER A 472 13.76 -25.19 12.59
CA SER A 472 14.04 -26.00 13.77
C SER A 472 14.40 -27.44 13.34
N ASN A 473 15.67 -27.70 13.06
CA ASN A 473 16.21 -29.05 13.07
C ASN A 473 16.44 -29.47 14.52
N ARG A 474 15.37 -29.90 15.20
CA ARG A 474 15.47 -30.81 16.34
C ARG A 474 15.03 -32.20 15.87
N PRO A 475 15.89 -33.23 15.98
CA PRO A 475 15.45 -34.60 15.84
C PRO A 475 14.49 -34.92 16.99
N THR A 476 13.31 -35.42 16.65
CA THR A 476 12.41 -36.11 17.56
C THR A 476 13.08 -37.42 17.99
N GLU A 477 13.71 -37.42 19.15
CA GLU A 477 13.98 -38.65 19.89
C GLU A 477 12.64 -39.28 20.28
N THR A 478 12.21 -40.26 19.50
CA THR A 478 11.20 -41.21 19.92
C THR A 478 11.92 -42.36 20.61
N GLY A 479 11.75 -42.43 21.93
CA GLY A 479 12.14 -43.60 22.70
C GLY A 479 11.32 -44.81 22.26
N SER A 480 12.02 -45.84 21.79
CA SER A 480 11.51 -47.21 21.73
C SER A 480 12.51 -48.10 22.45
N THR A 481 12.09 -48.57 23.61
CA THR A 481 12.73 -49.62 24.40
C THR A 481 12.47 -50.97 23.73
N ALA A 482 13.52 -51.69 23.34
CA ALA A 482 13.46 -53.13 23.18
C ALA A 482 14.84 -53.76 23.41
N ASN A 483 14.88 -54.59 24.46
CA ASN A 483 15.98 -55.47 24.83
C ASN A 483 16.37 -56.44 23.71
N ALA A 484 17.66 -56.63 23.47
CA ALA A 484 18.22 -57.93 23.07
C ALA A 484 19.72 -57.97 23.38
N THR A 485 20.09 -58.88 24.27
CA THR A 485 21.45 -59.34 24.57
C THR A 485 22.14 -59.87 23.31
N PRO A 486 23.48 -59.93 23.28
CA PRO A 486 24.03 -61.24 23.02
C PRO A 486 25.18 -61.61 23.96
N SER A 487 25.08 -62.87 24.39
CA SER A 487 26.16 -63.72 24.85
C SER A 487 27.18 -64.00 23.74
N GLN A 488 28.42 -64.22 24.20
CA GLN A 488 29.63 -64.73 23.55
C GLN A 488 30.58 -63.70 22.94
#